data_AF-A0A7D3WWN0-F1
#
_entry.id   AF-A0A7D3WWN0-F1
#
_cell.length_a   1.000
_cell.length_b   1.000
_cell.length_c   1.000
_cell.angle_alpha   90.00
_cell.angle_beta   90.00
_cell.angle_gamma   90.00
#
_symmetry.space_group_name_H-M   'P 1'
#
loop_
_entity.id
_entity.type
_entity.pdbx_description
1 polymer ?
#
loop_
_entity_poly.entity_id
_entity_poly.type
_entity_poly.pdbx_seq_one_letter_code
_entity_poly.pdbx_strand_id
1 'polypeptide(L)'
;MAQVRRLAPGPRADQEAYSVFRDSLPAAQQPRSVGVRIRQHGQSWGAPAARRNVILLSYSIQNLTADTLKPLYAGLFTDWDLPGAPARNVARWDSVNRVGYCFDPIASVVYTGIQVLGTGPAGVYSIDNQAPKSSPIYFGDGFSPAEKYLALSGGFGRAHREAGTLAAGTDVSQVVSTLLTRLAPGDSATVAFAVLAAPTLAELQAAAQAATATYQQVLAARPAAGPTAFWKLYPNPTNDRLHIELPMTLGLLRLRCSTIWDSRCWLPRCGPVAAS
;
A
#
# COMPACT_ATOMS: atom_id res chain seq x y z
N MET A 1 -11.96 7.55 -13.42
CA MET A 1 -11.68 6.95 -12.10
C MET A 1 -11.27 5.51 -12.30
N ALA A 2 -10.18 5.05 -11.68
CA ALA A 2 -9.82 3.63 -11.76
C ALA A 2 -10.76 2.84 -10.85
N GLN A 3 -11.53 1.92 -11.43
CA GLN A 3 -12.48 1.09 -10.71
C GLN A 3 -11.74 0.13 -9.77
N VAL A 4 -12.12 0.11 -8.50
CA VAL A 4 -11.63 -0.91 -7.55
C VAL A 4 -12.29 -2.24 -7.91
N ARG A 5 -11.47 -3.27 -8.14
CA ARG A 5 -11.96 -4.62 -8.40
C ARG A 5 -11.83 -5.45 -7.13
N ARG A 6 -12.95 -5.93 -6.61
CA ARG A 6 -13.02 -6.84 -5.46
C ARG A 6 -13.23 -8.29 -5.92
N LEU A 7 -12.57 -9.24 -5.26
CA LEU A 7 -12.72 -10.69 -5.45
C LEU A 7 -12.99 -11.35 -4.10
N ALA A 8 -14.01 -12.19 -4.00
CA ALA A 8 -14.38 -12.95 -2.80
C ALA A 8 -15.06 -14.28 -3.19
N PRO A 9 -14.40 -15.45 -3.02
CA PRO A 9 -13.00 -15.60 -2.62
C PRO A 9 -12.03 -15.04 -3.66
N GLY A 10 -10.87 -14.58 -3.21
CA GLY A 10 -9.75 -14.24 -4.08
C GLY A 10 -8.88 -15.47 -4.38
N PRO A 11 -8.02 -15.40 -5.42
CA PRO A 11 -7.13 -16.51 -5.77
C PRO A 11 -6.04 -16.81 -4.73
N ARG A 12 -5.72 -15.87 -3.82
CA ARG A 12 -4.65 -15.98 -2.81
C ARG A 12 -5.10 -15.63 -1.39
N ALA A 13 -6.29 -15.05 -1.21
CA ALA A 13 -6.87 -14.69 0.08
C ALA A 13 -8.40 -14.77 0.04
N ASP A 14 -9.05 -14.85 1.21
CA ASP A 14 -10.51 -14.97 1.31
C ASP A 14 -11.22 -13.75 0.74
N GLN A 15 -10.57 -12.57 0.79
CA GLN A 15 -10.97 -11.41 0.01
C GLN A 15 -9.75 -10.70 -0.54
N GLU A 16 -9.88 -10.20 -1.76
CA GLU A 16 -8.87 -9.38 -2.41
C GLU A 16 -9.49 -8.13 -3.04
N ALA A 17 -8.73 -7.04 -3.03
CA ALA A 17 -9.09 -5.80 -3.70
C ALA A 17 -7.91 -5.28 -4.51
N TYR A 18 -8.20 -4.80 -5.72
CA TYR A 18 -7.20 -4.27 -6.65
C TYR A 18 -7.59 -2.87 -7.10
N SER A 19 -6.63 -1.96 -7.10
CA SER A 19 -6.80 -0.61 -7.65
C SER A 19 -5.54 -0.16 -8.37
N VAL A 20 -5.69 0.78 -9.29
CA VAL A 20 -4.55 1.41 -9.98
C VAL A 20 -4.73 2.91 -9.92
N PHE A 21 -3.77 3.60 -9.33
CA PHE A 21 -3.70 5.06 -9.35
C PHE A 21 -2.48 5.48 -10.18
N ARG A 22 -2.58 6.61 -10.87
CA ARG A 22 -1.48 7.22 -11.60
C ARG A 22 -1.41 8.68 -11.20
N ASP A 23 -0.24 9.09 -10.74
CA ASP A 23 0.06 10.50 -10.58
C ASP A 23 0.29 11.14 -11.96
N SER A 24 -0.06 12.43 -12.05
CA SER A 24 0.29 13.29 -13.16
C SER A 24 1.80 13.24 -13.43
N LEU A 25 2.21 13.34 -14.70
CA LEU A 25 3.63 13.48 -15.02
C LEU A 25 4.08 14.91 -14.70
N PRO A 26 5.32 15.10 -14.20
CA PRO A 26 5.83 16.43 -13.94
C PRO A 26 5.83 17.21 -15.26
N ALA A 27 5.14 18.33 -15.29
CA ALA A 27 5.10 19.26 -16.42
C ALA A 27 5.47 20.66 -15.93
N ALA A 28 5.88 21.57 -16.82
CA ALA A 28 6.23 22.94 -16.44
C ALA A 28 5.10 23.65 -15.65
N GLN A 29 3.85 23.25 -15.88
CA GLN A 29 2.65 23.76 -15.20
C GLN A 29 2.26 22.98 -13.93
N GLN A 30 2.84 21.79 -13.72
CA GLN A 30 2.65 20.95 -12.53
C GLN A 30 4.00 20.34 -12.09
N PRO A 31 4.97 21.16 -11.63
CA PRO A 31 6.31 20.69 -11.27
C PRO A 31 6.34 19.83 -10.00
N ARG A 32 5.20 19.68 -9.30
CA ARG A 32 5.09 19.04 -7.99
C ARG A 32 4.58 17.60 -8.02
N SER A 33 4.28 17.06 -9.19
CA SER A 33 3.94 15.64 -9.28
C SER A 33 5.20 14.78 -9.22
N VAL A 34 5.08 13.57 -8.71
CA VAL A 34 6.21 12.62 -8.59
C VAL A 34 6.32 11.79 -9.87
N GLY A 35 5.23 11.62 -10.62
CA GLY A 35 5.24 10.90 -11.90
C GLY A 35 5.30 9.39 -11.73
N VAL A 36 4.55 8.84 -10.76
CA VAL A 36 4.49 7.40 -10.50
C VAL A 36 3.15 6.77 -10.89
N ARG A 37 3.18 5.49 -11.25
CA ARG A 37 1.99 4.63 -11.28
C ARG A 37 2.01 3.70 -10.08
N ILE A 38 0.90 3.63 -9.37
CA ILE A 38 0.74 2.77 -8.20
C ILE A 38 -0.32 1.72 -8.49
N ARG A 39 0.02 0.45 -8.32
CA ARG A 39 -0.95 -0.65 -8.27
C ARG A 39 -1.07 -1.12 -6.84
N GLN A 40 -2.27 -1.03 -6.28
CA GLN A 40 -2.58 -1.50 -4.94
C GLN A 40 -3.18 -2.90 -4.99
N HIS A 41 -2.79 -3.74 -4.04
CA HIS A 41 -3.38 -5.05 -3.79
C HIS A 41 -3.66 -5.19 -2.28
N GLY A 42 -4.94 -5.29 -1.93
CA GLY A 42 -5.41 -5.56 -0.58
C GLY A 42 -5.78 -7.03 -0.42
N GLN A 43 -5.44 -7.63 0.72
CA GLN A 43 -5.74 -9.03 1.05
C GLN A 43 -6.18 -9.17 2.51
N SER A 44 -7.19 -10.00 2.76
CA SER A 44 -7.67 -10.34 4.11
C SER A 44 -8.10 -11.81 4.20
N TRP A 45 -7.99 -12.39 5.39
CA TRP A 45 -8.34 -13.80 5.66
C TRP A 45 -9.27 -13.92 6.86
N GLY A 46 -10.26 -14.81 6.76
CA GLY A 46 -11.10 -15.27 7.86
C GLY A 46 -10.50 -16.45 8.62
N ALA A 47 -9.47 -17.12 8.09
CA ALA A 47 -8.76 -18.20 8.76
C ALA A 47 -7.25 -18.25 8.38
N PRO A 48 -6.38 -18.76 9.27
CA PRO A 48 -6.64 -19.10 10.68
C PRO A 48 -6.97 -17.85 11.52
N ALA A 49 -7.47 -18.04 12.75
CA ALA A 49 -7.90 -16.93 13.62
C ALA A 49 -6.83 -15.82 13.77
N ALA A 50 -5.54 -16.20 13.77
CA ALA A 50 -4.40 -15.29 13.82
C ALA A 50 -4.34 -14.26 12.67
N ARG A 51 -5.07 -14.44 11.56
CA ARG A 51 -5.11 -13.50 10.42
C ARG A 51 -6.34 -12.61 10.37
N ARG A 52 -7.34 -12.84 11.24
CA ARG A 52 -8.60 -12.08 11.23
C ARG A 52 -8.40 -10.60 11.55
N ASN A 53 -7.32 -10.28 12.26
CA ASN A 53 -6.97 -8.95 12.71
C ASN A 53 -5.99 -8.23 11.77
N VAL A 54 -5.85 -8.71 10.53
CA VAL A 54 -4.85 -8.26 9.57
C VAL A 54 -5.45 -8.02 8.19
N ILE A 55 -5.19 -6.84 7.63
CA ILE A 55 -5.34 -6.56 6.20
C ILE A 55 -3.97 -6.23 5.64
N LEU A 56 -3.49 -7.00 4.66
CA LEU A 56 -2.25 -6.70 3.97
C LEU A 56 -2.53 -5.77 2.78
N LEU A 57 -1.74 -4.70 2.68
CA LEU A 57 -1.80 -3.72 1.60
C LEU A 57 -0.44 -3.64 0.92
N SER A 58 -0.34 -4.11 -0.32
CA SER A 58 0.87 -4.02 -1.14
C SER A 58 0.69 -2.96 -2.23
N TYR A 59 1.74 -2.16 -2.44
CA TYR A 59 1.77 -1.10 -3.44
C TYR A 59 2.97 -1.30 -4.37
N SER A 60 2.71 -1.67 -5.62
CA SER A 60 3.73 -1.67 -6.68
C SER A 60 3.81 -0.28 -7.29
N ILE A 61 4.92 0.41 -7.04
CA ILE A 61 5.19 1.77 -7.47
C ILE A 61 6.14 1.71 -8.66
N GLN A 62 5.70 2.25 -9.79
CA GLN A 62 6.48 2.34 -11.02
C GLN A 62 6.83 3.81 -11.30
N ASN A 63 8.10 4.08 -11.58
CA ASN A 63 8.54 5.40 -12.04
C ASN A 63 8.23 5.56 -13.53
N LEU A 64 7.45 6.58 -13.89
CA LEU A 64 7.09 6.89 -15.28
C LEU A 64 7.91 8.05 -15.86
N THR A 65 8.78 8.65 -15.07
CA THR A 65 9.61 9.78 -15.48
C THR A 65 10.90 9.29 -16.15
N ALA A 66 11.57 10.20 -16.87
CA ALA A 66 12.90 9.95 -17.42
C ALA A 66 14.02 10.06 -16.38
N ASP A 67 13.71 10.58 -15.19
CA ASP A 67 14.67 10.80 -14.10
C ASP A 67 14.61 9.68 -13.06
N THR A 68 15.71 9.47 -12.34
CA THR A 68 15.72 8.57 -11.19
C THR A 68 15.11 9.27 -9.97
N LEU A 69 14.12 8.65 -9.34
CA LEU A 69 13.58 9.11 -8.06
C LEU A 69 14.49 8.63 -6.91
N LYS A 70 15.09 9.57 -6.16
CA LYS A 70 16.04 9.26 -5.08
C LYS A 70 16.17 10.42 -4.06
N PRO A 71 15.86 10.23 -2.76
CA PRO A 71 15.04 9.14 -2.22
C PRO A 71 13.56 9.26 -2.66
N LEU A 72 12.82 8.15 -2.59
CA LEU A 72 11.36 8.15 -2.71
C LEU A 72 10.73 7.62 -1.42
N TYR A 73 9.99 8.47 -0.72
CA TYR A 73 9.22 8.08 0.47
C TYR A 73 7.82 7.63 0.08
N ALA A 74 7.35 6.55 0.70
CA ALA A 74 5.99 6.04 0.54
C ALA A 74 5.40 5.74 1.91
N GLY A 75 4.14 6.09 2.13
CA GLY A 75 3.50 5.90 3.43
C GLY A 75 1.99 5.95 3.35
N LEU A 76 1.36 5.55 4.44
CA LEU A 76 -0.08 5.65 4.64
C LEU A 76 -0.35 6.74 5.68
N PHE A 77 -1.23 7.66 5.32
CA PHE A 77 -1.83 8.60 6.24
C PHE A 77 -3.11 7.98 6.80
N THR A 78 -3.27 8.04 8.11
CA THR A 78 -4.47 7.58 8.82
C THR A 78 -4.90 8.64 9.82
N ASP A 79 -6.12 9.14 9.64
CA ASP A 79 -6.82 9.95 10.63
C ASP A 79 -7.60 9.00 11.54
N TRP A 80 -7.28 8.98 12.83
CA TRP A 80 -7.81 7.97 13.74
C TRP A 80 -9.06 8.48 14.45
N ASP A 81 -10.21 7.94 14.06
CA ASP A 81 -11.50 8.10 14.75
C ASP A 81 -11.88 6.82 15.49
N LEU A 82 -11.20 6.51 16.60
CA LEU A 82 -11.57 5.34 17.40
C LEU A 82 -12.96 5.48 18.03
N PRO A 83 -13.71 4.37 18.18
CA PRO A 83 -15.05 4.40 18.74
C PRO A 83 -15.05 4.91 20.18
N GLY A 84 -16.11 5.64 20.55
CA GLY A 84 -16.32 6.19 21.90
C GLY A 84 -16.01 7.68 21.99
N ALA A 85 -14.73 8.06 21.94
CA ALA A 85 -14.30 9.45 22.05
C ALA A 85 -13.16 9.75 21.05
N PRO A 86 -13.47 10.15 19.80
CA PRO A 86 -12.46 10.39 18.76
C PRO A 86 -11.41 11.45 19.11
N ALA A 87 -11.79 12.45 19.93
CA ALA A 87 -10.86 13.47 20.43
C ALA A 87 -9.99 13.02 21.62
N ARG A 88 -10.06 11.73 22.02
CA ARG A 88 -9.34 11.15 23.14
C ARG A 88 -8.45 9.99 22.69
N ASN A 89 -7.77 10.18 21.57
CA ASN A 89 -6.88 9.20 21.00
C ASN A 89 -5.42 9.48 21.36
N VAL A 90 -4.63 8.42 21.42
CA VAL A 90 -3.21 8.46 21.72
C VAL A 90 -2.47 7.66 20.67
N ALA A 91 -1.57 8.32 19.95
CA ALA A 91 -0.74 7.72 18.92
C ALA A 91 0.64 7.38 19.48
N ARG A 92 1.16 6.19 19.19
CA ARG A 92 2.47 5.69 19.65
C ARG A 92 3.18 4.89 18.55
N TRP A 93 4.44 4.54 18.81
CA TRP A 93 5.29 3.74 17.93
C TRP A 93 5.84 2.50 18.64
N ASP A 94 5.56 1.33 18.10
CA ASP A 94 6.27 0.10 18.42
C ASP A 94 7.41 -0.09 17.41
N SER A 95 8.64 0.21 17.82
CA SER A 95 9.80 0.08 16.94
C SER A 95 10.24 -1.36 16.69
N VAL A 96 9.85 -2.31 17.55
CA VAL A 96 10.22 -3.72 17.41
C VAL A 96 9.39 -4.34 16.29
N ASN A 97 8.08 -4.13 16.34
CA ASN A 97 7.16 -4.64 15.32
C ASN A 97 6.96 -3.69 14.14
N ARG A 98 7.51 -2.47 14.21
CA ARG A 98 7.42 -1.40 13.19
C ARG A 98 5.97 -0.95 12.96
N VAL A 99 5.25 -0.69 14.05
CA VAL A 99 3.82 -0.35 14.05
C VAL A 99 3.58 1.05 14.63
N GLY A 100 2.98 1.93 13.84
CA GLY A 100 2.33 3.14 14.35
C GLY A 100 0.93 2.75 14.79
N TYR A 101 0.60 2.97 16.06
CA TYR A 101 -0.67 2.53 16.62
C TYR A 101 -1.38 3.62 17.40
N CYS A 102 -2.69 3.46 17.49
CA CYS A 102 -3.61 4.37 18.16
C CYS A 102 -4.51 3.61 19.14
N PHE A 103 -4.84 4.24 20.26
CA PHE A 103 -5.77 3.71 21.27
C PHE A 103 -6.38 4.86 22.10
N ASP A 104 -7.52 4.60 22.75
CA ASP A 104 -8.05 5.46 23.81
C ASP A 104 -7.35 5.13 25.14
N PRO A 105 -6.68 6.09 25.81
CA PRO A 105 -5.92 5.83 27.03
C PRO A 105 -6.79 5.67 28.29
N ILE A 106 -8.07 6.03 28.25
CA ILE A 106 -9.00 5.98 29.40
C ILE A 106 -9.98 4.81 29.27
N ALA A 107 -10.57 4.63 28.09
CA ALA A 107 -11.59 3.60 27.82
C ALA A 107 -11.23 2.77 26.59
N SER A 108 -10.05 2.14 26.62
CA SER A 108 -9.56 1.35 25.48
C SER A 108 -10.44 0.13 25.21
N VAL A 109 -11.10 0.14 24.05
CA VAL A 109 -11.86 -1.01 23.51
C VAL A 109 -11.18 -1.64 22.29
N VAL A 110 -10.27 -0.89 21.67
CA VAL A 110 -9.52 -1.32 20.49
C VAL A 110 -8.19 -0.58 20.42
N TYR A 111 -7.17 -1.32 20.00
CA TYR A 111 -5.90 -0.82 19.51
C TYR A 111 -5.91 -1.02 18.00
N THR A 112 -5.62 0.03 17.24
CA THR A 112 -5.46 -0.04 15.78
C THR A 112 -4.06 0.37 15.39
N GLY A 113 -3.57 -0.07 14.23
CA GLY A 113 -2.27 0.39 13.78
C GLY A 113 -1.94 0.05 12.34
N ILE A 114 -0.90 0.73 11.85
CA ILE A 114 -0.29 0.49 10.56
C ILE A 114 1.12 -0.02 10.78
N GLN A 115 1.41 -1.20 10.24
CA GLN A 115 2.72 -1.81 10.24
C GLN A 115 3.42 -1.59 8.90
N VAL A 116 4.72 -1.29 8.90
CA VAL A 116 5.57 -1.40 7.70
C VAL A 116 6.10 -2.82 7.58
N LEU A 117 5.81 -3.50 6.48
CA LEU A 117 6.26 -4.88 6.22
C LEU A 117 7.53 -4.93 5.37
N GLY A 118 8.27 -6.03 5.50
CA GLY A 118 9.53 -6.24 4.80
C GLY A 118 10.74 -5.68 5.57
N THR A 119 11.86 -5.54 4.87
CA THR A 119 13.17 -5.23 5.49
C THR A 119 13.61 -3.77 5.33
N GLY A 120 12.89 -2.96 4.54
CA GLY A 120 13.23 -1.55 4.33
C GLY A 120 13.12 -0.72 5.63
N PRO A 121 13.58 0.52 5.68
CA PRO A 121 13.37 1.39 6.84
C PRO A 121 11.88 1.61 7.15
N ALA A 122 11.53 1.83 8.42
CA ALA A 122 10.19 2.21 8.84
C ALA A 122 10.24 3.49 9.66
N GLY A 123 9.31 4.39 9.40
CA GLY A 123 9.13 5.64 10.13
C GLY A 123 7.66 5.86 10.48
N VAL A 124 7.43 6.71 11.48
CA VAL A 124 6.12 7.23 11.83
C VAL A 124 6.22 8.70 12.17
N TYR A 125 5.24 9.46 11.69
CA TYR A 125 5.00 10.83 12.10
C TYR A 125 3.59 10.91 12.70
N SER A 126 3.52 10.93 14.03
CA SER A 126 2.30 11.15 14.79
C SER A 126 1.99 12.65 14.86
N ILE A 127 0.74 13.00 14.61
CA ILE A 127 0.26 14.38 14.47
C ILE A 127 -0.86 14.58 15.48
N ASP A 128 -0.78 15.65 16.25
CA ASP A 128 -1.91 16.18 17.00
C ASP A 128 -2.71 17.08 16.06
N ASN A 129 -3.94 16.67 15.71
CA ASN A 129 -4.78 17.40 14.76
C ASN A 129 -5.18 18.79 15.33
N GLN A 130 -5.06 18.99 16.64
CA GLN A 130 -5.32 20.25 17.33
C GLN A 130 -4.04 21.08 17.57
N ALA A 131 -2.93 20.69 16.95
CA ALA A 131 -1.66 21.41 17.08
C ALA A 131 -1.81 22.90 16.71
N PRO A 132 -1.13 23.83 17.40
CA PRO A 132 -1.20 25.25 17.10
C PRO A 132 -0.56 25.57 15.74
N LYS A 133 -0.93 26.71 15.14
CA LYS A 133 -0.41 27.19 13.85
C LYS A 133 1.13 27.30 13.78
N SER A 134 1.82 27.39 14.91
CA SER A 134 3.28 27.38 14.98
C SER A 134 3.91 26.00 14.76
N SER A 135 3.11 24.94 14.69
CA SER A 135 3.58 23.57 14.53
C SER A 135 4.04 23.32 13.09
N PRO A 136 5.02 22.43 12.86
CA PRO A 136 5.50 22.11 11.51
C PRO A 136 4.42 21.54 10.57
N ILE A 137 3.36 20.96 11.13
CA ILE A 137 2.16 20.51 10.43
C ILE A 137 0.97 21.13 11.15
N TYR A 138 0.09 21.82 10.41
CA TYR A 138 -1.08 22.49 10.96
C TYR A 138 -2.30 22.29 10.06
N PHE A 139 -3.23 21.43 10.47
CA PHE A 139 -4.40 21.11 9.63
C PHE A 139 -5.43 22.24 9.47
N GLY A 140 -5.34 23.32 10.25
CA GLY A 140 -6.27 24.44 10.13
C GLY A 140 -6.20 25.20 8.80
N ASP A 141 -5.11 25.04 8.02
CA ASP A 141 -5.01 25.56 6.65
C ASP A 141 -4.90 24.45 5.58
N GLY A 142 -5.24 23.22 5.96
CA GLY A 142 -5.22 22.03 5.12
C GLY A 142 -3.96 21.17 5.35
N PHE A 143 -3.64 20.30 4.39
CA PHE A 143 -2.44 19.48 4.44
C PHE A 143 -1.62 19.68 3.17
N SER A 144 -0.73 20.67 3.22
CA SER A 144 0.06 21.14 2.10
C SER A 144 1.02 20.06 1.59
N PRO A 145 1.50 20.16 0.34
CA PRO A 145 2.52 19.25 -0.18
C PRO A 145 3.82 19.23 0.66
N ALA A 146 4.21 20.37 1.24
CA ALA A 146 5.40 20.46 2.07
C ALA A 146 5.23 19.71 3.39
N GLU A 147 4.08 19.84 4.04
CA GLU A 147 3.75 19.10 5.25
C GLU A 147 3.59 17.61 4.98
N LYS A 148 2.96 17.22 3.85
CA LYS A 148 2.88 15.81 3.41
C LYS A 148 4.27 15.20 3.23
N TYR A 149 5.16 15.94 2.57
CA TYR A 149 6.55 15.52 2.42
C TYR A 149 7.24 15.39 3.78
N LEU A 150 7.11 16.38 4.66
CA LEU A 150 7.65 16.35 6.01
C LEU A 150 7.14 15.14 6.81
N ALA A 151 5.84 14.85 6.77
CA ALA A 151 5.26 13.72 7.48
C ALA A 151 5.81 12.38 6.95
N LEU A 152 6.02 12.26 5.64
CA LEU A 152 6.62 11.07 5.03
C LEU A 152 8.11 10.92 5.36
N SER A 153 8.89 12.00 5.27
CA SER A 153 10.35 11.98 5.39
C SER A 153 10.88 12.13 6.82
N GLY A 154 10.11 12.76 7.71
CA GLY A 154 10.51 13.10 9.07
C GLY A 154 10.32 11.97 10.09
N GLY A 155 9.55 10.94 9.74
CA GLY A 155 9.13 9.90 10.68
C GLY A 155 10.20 8.89 11.12
N PHE A 156 11.43 8.96 10.60
CA PHE A 156 12.48 7.98 10.90
C PHE A 156 13.22 8.27 12.22
N GLY A 157 12.98 9.44 12.83
CA GLY A 157 13.54 9.83 14.12
C GLY A 157 12.73 9.37 15.33
N ARG A 158 13.05 9.92 16.51
CA ARG A 158 12.27 9.73 17.75
C ARG A 158 11.24 10.84 18.00
N ALA A 159 11.46 12.03 17.45
CA ALA A 159 10.71 13.24 17.78
C ALA A 159 9.21 13.20 17.43
N HIS A 160 8.78 12.30 16.54
CA HIS A 160 7.41 12.25 16.03
C HIS A 160 6.73 10.91 16.29
N ARG A 161 7.21 10.15 17.28
CA ARG A 161 6.68 8.81 17.60
C ARG A 161 5.38 8.84 18.39
N GLU A 162 4.99 10.00 18.90
CA GLU A 162 3.85 10.13 19.79
C GLU A 162 3.04 11.40 19.52
N ALA A 163 1.73 11.30 19.73
CA ALA A 163 0.80 12.41 19.84
C ALA A 163 -0.28 12.04 20.87
N GLY A 164 -0.82 13.03 21.58
CA GLY A 164 -1.76 12.82 22.68
C GLY A 164 -1.10 12.35 23.98
N THR A 165 -1.54 12.91 25.10
CA THR A 165 -1.10 12.53 26.45
C THR A 165 -1.93 11.36 26.99
N LEU A 166 -1.38 10.56 27.90
CA LEU A 166 -2.16 9.47 28.53
C LEU A 166 -3.28 9.98 29.45
N ALA A 167 -3.20 11.23 29.91
CA ALA A 167 -4.21 11.81 30.80
C ALA A 167 -5.45 12.30 30.03
N ALA A 168 -5.29 12.78 28.80
CA ALA A 168 -6.36 13.45 28.07
C ALA A 168 -6.55 12.98 26.62
N GLY A 169 -5.57 12.30 26.02
CA GLY A 169 -5.55 12.06 24.57
C GLY A 169 -5.53 13.36 23.76
N THR A 170 -5.81 13.23 22.47
CA THR A 170 -6.19 14.31 21.54
C THR A 170 -6.82 13.69 20.30
N ASP A 171 -7.23 14.49 19.33
CA ASP A 171 -7.54 14.03 17.97
C ASP A 171 -6.21 13.79 17.22
N VAL A 172 -5.98 12.56 16.74
CA VAL A 172 -4.66 12.14 16.25
C VAL A 172 -4.70 11.57 14.84
N SER A 173 -3.74 12.00 14.04
CA SER A 173 -3.38 11.38 12.78
C SER A 173 -1.99 10.75 12.86
N GLN A 174 -1.72 9.77 11.98
CA GLN A 174 -0.38 9.22 11.78
C GLN A 174 -0.04 9.09 10.30
N VAL A 175 1.22 9.35 9.97
CA VAL A 175 1.83 8.92 8.71
C VAL A 175 2.85 7.83 9.02
N VAL A 176 2.55 6.59 8.63
CA VAL A 176 3.50 5.48 8.72
C VAL A 176 4.16 5.29 7.36
N SER A 177 5.48 5.41 7.31
CA SER A 177 6.23 5.50 6.07
C SER A 177 7.39 4.51 5.97
N THR A 178 7.81 4.28 4.74
CA THR A 178 9.02 3.56 4.37
C THR A 178 9.78 4.34 3.28
N LEU A 179 11.00 3.89 3.00
CA LEU A 179 11.94 4.56 2.12
C LEU A 179 12.39 3.61 1.02
N LEU A 180 12.21 4.04 -0.23
CA LEU A 180 12.90 3.51 -1.40
C LEU A 180 14.11 4.41 -1.67
N THR A 181 15.32 3.87 -1.51
CA THR A 181 16.56 4.65 -1.68
C THR A 181 16.75 5.16 -3.12
N ARG A 182 16.25 4.40 -4.09
CA ARG A 182 16.35 4.70 -5.52
C ARG A 182 15.25 3.97 -6.30
N LEU A 183 14.67 4.63 -7.30
CA LEU A 183 13.81 4.02 -8.31
C LEU A 183 14.15 4.59 -9.69
N ALA A 184 14.76 3.77 -10.56
CA ALA A 184 15.18 4.20 -11.89
C ALA A 184 13.99 4.47 -12.82
N PRO A 185 14.18 5.18 -13.95
CA PRO A 185 13.17 5.32 -14.99
C PRO A 185 12.62 3.96 -15.43
N GLY A 186 11.29 3.82 -15.49
CA GLY A 186 10.63 2.59 -15.91
C GLY A 186 10.58 1.45 -14.89
N ASP A 187 11.48 1.47 -13.89
CA ASP A 187 11.55 0.45 -12.84
C ASP A 187 10.32 0.46 -11.92
N SER A 188 10.12 -0.68 -11.23
CA SER A 188 9.09 -0.84 -10.21
C SER A 188 9.66 -1.38 -8.91
N ALA A 189 9.21 -0.82 -7.79
CA ALA A 189 9.46 -1.35 -6.46
C ALA A 189 8.12 -1.67 -5.76
N THR A 190 8.14 -2.56 -4.77
CA THR A 190 6.97 -2.85 -3.94
C THR A 190 7.22 -2.42 -2.51
N VAL A 191 6.28 -1.68 -1.94
CA VAL A 191 6.19 -1.40 -0.50
C VAL A 191 4.92 -2.05 0.03
N ALA A 192 4.95 -2.54 1.27
CA ALA A 192 3.82 -3.24 1.85
C ALA A 192 3.57 -2.79 3.30
N PHE A 193 2.30 -2.76 3.66
CA PHE A 193 1.83 -2.40 4.99
C PHE A 193 0.81 -3.42 5.49
N ALA A 194 0.65 -3.53 6.81
CA ALA A 194 -0.50 -4.20 7.40
C ALA A 194 -1.36 -3.18 8.16
N VAL A 195 -2.68 -3.25 7.97
CA VAL A 195 -3.66 -2.61 8.86
C VAL A 195 -4.04 -3.63 9.91
N LEU A 196 -3.93 -3.24 11.18
CA LEU A 196 -4.09 -4.09 12.34
C LEU A 196 -5.18 -3.52 13.26
N ALA A 197 -5.96 -4.40 13.88
CA ALA A 197 -6.89 -4.04 14.94
C ALA A 197 -7.01 -5.18 15.95
N ALA A 198 -6.90 -4.88 17.24
CA ALA A 198 -7.01 -5.87 18.30
C ALA A 198 -7.53 -5.26 19.62
N PRO A 199 -8.13 -6.05 20.53
CA PRO A 199 -8.64 -5.54 21.82
C PRO A 199 -7.56 -5.01 22.77
N THR A 200 -6.35 -5.56 22.71
CA THR A 200 -5.24 -5.20 23.60
C THR A 200 -3.95 -4.92 22.83
N LEU A 201 -3.02 -4.19 23.44
CA LEU A 201 -1.69 -3.95 22.85
C LEU A 201 -0.93 -5.26 22.58
N ALA A 202 -0.98 -6.21 23.51
CA ALA A 202 -0.33 -7.51 23.34
C ALA A 202 -0.89 -8.28 22.13
N GLU A 203 -2.22 -8.25 21.95
CA GLU A 203 -2.85 -8.86 20.78
C GLU A 203 -2.57 -8.10 19.48
N LEU A 204 -2.43 -6.77 19.53
CA LEU A 204 -1.98 -5.98 18.38
C LEU A 204 -0.56 -6.39 17.95
N GLN A 205 0.33 -6.56 18.91
CA GLN A 205 1.71 -7.01 18.66
C GLN A 205 1.74 -8.44 18.09
N ALA A 206 0.90 -9.34 18.62
CA ALA A 206 0.73 -10.68 18.04
C ALA A 206 0.19 -10.62 16.60
N ALA A 207 -0.78 -9.72 16.31
CA ALA A 207 -1.29 -9.50 14.96
C ALA A 207 -0.20 -8.95 14.02
N ALA A 208 0.68 -8.07 14.50
CA ALA A 208 1.81 -7.56 13.72
C ALA A 208 2.83 -8.64 13.36
N GLN A 209 3.08 -9.59 14.27
CA GLN A 209 3.93 -10.75 14.01
C GLN A 209 3.26 -11.70 13.00
N ALA A 210 1.96 -11.95 13.17
CA ALA A 210 1.18 -12.76 12.22
C ALA A 210 1.11 -12.13 10.82
N ALA A 211 1.02 -10.80 10.73
CA ALA A 211 1.05 -10.06 9.48
C ALA A 211 2.40 -10.20 8.78
N THR A 212 3.51 -10.11 9.52
CA THR A 212 4.85 -10.37 9.00
C THR A 212 4.96 -11.78 8.44
N ALA A 213 4.55 -12.80 9.21
CA ALA A 213 4.58 -14.19 8.76
C ALA A 213 3.70 -14.44 7.53
N THR A 214 2.51 -13.84 7.50
CA THR A 214 1.57 -13.94 6.36
C THR A 214 2.15 -13.30 5.11
N TYR A 215 2.79 -12.12 5.25
CA TYR A 215 3.44 -11.46 4.13
C TYR A 215 4.59 -12.29 3.55
N GLN A 216 5.40 -12.93 4.41
CA GLN A 216 6.47 -13.84 3.93
C GLN A 216 5.90 -15.03 3.14
N GLN A 217 4.77 -15.58 3.57
CA GLN A 217 4.09 -16.65 2.83
C GLN A 217 3.54 -16.16 1.48
N VAL A 218 2.98 -14.95 1.43
CA VAL A 218 2.54 -14.33 0.17
C VAL A 218 3.72 -14.13 -0.79
N LEU A 219 4.88 -13.69 -0.28
CA LEU A 219 6.09 -13.55 -1.08
C LEU A 219 6.59 -14.91 -1.60
N ALA A 220 6.58 -15.96 -0.76
CA ALA A 220 6.99 -17.31 -1.14
C ALA A 220 6.02 -17.98 -2.13
N ALA A 221 4.72 -17.69 -2.05
CA ALA A 221 3.71 -18.20 -2.95
C ALA A 221 3.67 -17.47 -4.31
N ARG A 222 4.42 -16.38 -4.46
CA ARG A 222 4.58 -15.72 -5.75
C ARG A 222 5.32 -16.71 -6.66
N PRO A 223 4.78 -17.08 -7.83
CA PRO A 223 5.52 -17.89 -8.77
C PRO A 223 6.88 -17.23 -8.97
N ALA A 224 7.96 -18.03 -8.91
CA ALA A 224 9.24 -17.57 -9.43
C ALA A 224 8.97 -16.92 -10.78
N ALA A 225 9.67 -15.83 -11.11
CA ALA A 225 9.61 -15.30 -12.46
C ALA A 225 9.96 -16.47 -13.39
N GLY A 226 8.94 -17.11 -13.97
CA GLY A 226 9.14 -18.15 -14.93
C GLY A 226 9.93 -17.56 -16.08
N PRO A 227 10.56 -18.38 -16.93
CA PRO A 227 11.07 -17.87 -18.19
C PRO A 227 9.98 -16.99 -18.80
N THR A 228 10.30 -15.75 -19.15
CA THR A 228 9.39 -14.82 -19.80
C THR A 228 8.83 -15.51 -21.03
N ALA A 229 7.71 -16.18 -20.85
CA ALA A 229 6.96 -16.81 -21.90
C ALA A 229 6.38 -15.63 -22.67
N PHE A 230 7.04 -15.26 -23.77
CA PHE A 230 6.56 -14.19 -24.63
C PHE A 230 5.38 -14.73 -25.40
N TRP A 231 4.17 -14.36 -24.97
CA TRP A 231 2.96 -14.64 -25.72
C TRP A 231 2.82 -13.51 -26.72
N LYS A 232 2.88 -13.81 -28.01
CA LYS A 232 2.62 -12.79 -29.03
C LYS A 232 1.13 -12.81 -29.35
N LEU A 233 0.50 -11.66 -29.16
CA LEU A 233 -0.89 -11.40 -29.47
C LEU A 233 -0.94 -10.42 -30.64
N TYR A 234 -1.45 -10.86 -31.80
CA TYR A 234 -1.60 -9.98 -32.95
C TYR A 234 -2.79 -10.37 -33.85
N PRO A 235 -3.38 -9.40 -34.55
CA PRO A 235 -3.28 -7.97 -34.26
C PRO A 235 -3.97 -7.64 -32.93
N ASN A 236 -3.41 -6.71 -32.16
CA ASN A 236 -4.08 -6.11 -31.01
C ASN A 236 -3.96 -4.58 -31.15
N PRO A 237 -5.05 -3.87 -31.50
CA PRO A 237 -6.45 -4.32 -31.50
C PRO A 237 -6.84 -5.25 -32.68
N THR A 238 -7.89 -6.07 -32.52
CA THR A 238 -8.52 -6.84 -33.61
C THR A 238 -10.04 -6.71 -33.57
N ASN A 239 -10.68 -6.79 -34.73
CA ASN A 239 -12.13 -6.71 -34.90
C ASN A 239 -12.80 -8.08 -35.09
N ASP A 240 -12.04 -9.15 -35.23
CA ASP A 240 -12.58 -10.49 -35.51
C ASP A 240 -11.70 -11.61 -34.96
N ARG A 241 -10.47 -11.76 -35.49
CA ARG A 241 -9.55 -12.85 -35.10
C ARG A 241 -8.31 -12.33 -34.38
N LEU A 242 -8.00 -12.94 -33.23
CA LEU A 242 -6.79 -12.73 -32.44
C LEU A 242 -5.90 -13.96 -32.57
N HIS A 243 -4.67 -13.79 -33.07
CA HIS A 243 -3.67 -14.86 -33.06
C HIS A 243 -2.93 -14.87 -31.72
N ILE A 244 -2.73 -16.07 -31.17
CA ILE A 244 -1.99 -16.31 -29.95
C ILE A 244 -0.84 -17.26 -30.29
N GLU A 245 0.40 -16.76 -30.26
CA GLU A 245 1.57 -17.64 -30.33
C GLU A 245 1.99 -18.03 -28.92
N LEU A 246 2.00 -19.34 -28.66
CA LEU A 246 2.45 -19.93 -27.41
C LEU A 246 3.95 -20.28 -27.53
N PRO A 247 4.79 -19.94 -26.54
CA PRO A 247 6.17 -20.41 -26.52
C PRO A 247 6.23 -21.94 -26.41
N MET A 248 7.14 -22.54 -27.17
CA MET A 248 7.31 -24.00 -27.30
C MET A 248 7.66 -24.72 -25.99
N THR A 249 7.99 -23.98 -24.93
CA THR A 249 8.28 -24.51 -23.59
C THR A 249 7.03 -24.81 -22.76
N LEU A 250 5.84 -24.42 -23.23
CA LEU A 250 4.57 -24.82 -22.64
C LEU A 250 4.21 -26.20 -23.18
N GLY A 251 4.38 -27.24 -22.37
CA GLY A 251 3.86 -28.58 -22.68
C GLY A 251 2.33 -28.60 -22.88
N LEU A 252 1.72 -29.79 -22.91
CA LEU A 252 0.29 -29.93 -23.23
C LEU A 252 -0.62 -29.14 -22.26
N LEU A 253 -1.19 -28.03 -22.72
CA LEU A 253 -2.15 -27.22 -21.95
C LEU A 253 -3.57 -27.43 -22.50
N ARG A 254 -4.51 -27.83 -21.62
CA ARG A 254 -5.94 -27.87 -21.96
C ARG A 254 -6.57 -26.53 -21.62
N LEU A 255 -6.94 -25.76 -22.64
CA LEU A 255 -7.72 -24.53 -22.49
C LEU A 255 -9.21 -24.85 -22.72
N ARG A 256 -10.08 -24.44 -21.80
CA ARG A 256 -11.53 -24.33 -22.06
C ARG A 256 -11.86 -22.87 -22.34
N CYS A 257 -12.38 -22.59 -23.52
CA CYS A 257 -12.89 -21.28 -23.87
C CYS A 257 -14.41 -21.28 -23.58
N SER A 258 -14.88 -20.34 -22.75
CA SER A 258 -16.30 -20.07 -22.57
C SER A 258 -16.59 -18.67 -23.09
N THR A 259 -17.40 -18.56 -24.13
CA THR A 259 -17.85 -17.27 -24.69
C THR A 259 -18.93 -16.67 -23.79
N ILE A 260 -18.70 -15.44 -23.32
CA ILE A 260 -19.75 -14.55 -22.87
C ILE A 260 -19.95 -13.54 -23.99
N TRP A 261 -21.20 -13.39 -24.42
CA TRP A 261 -21.59 -12.55 -25.55
C TRP A 261 -21.30 -11.05 -25.27
N ASP A 262 -20.92 -10.39 -26.37
CA ASP A 262 -20.92 -8.96 -26.66
C ASP A 262 -19.66 -8.10 -26.36
N SER A 263 -18.85 -7.94 -27.42
CA SER A 263 -18.10 -6.76 -27.89
C SER A 263 -17.16 -5.97 -26.95
N ARG A 264 -15.95 -6.54 -26.75
CA ARG A 264 -14.58 -5.96 -26.92
C ARG A 264 -13.59 -6.59 -25.94
N CYS A 265 -12.71 -7.47 -26.44
CA CYS A 265 -11.62 -8.05 -25.65
C CYS A 265 -10.48 -7.03 -25.42
N TRP A 266 -10.47 -6.37 -24.26
CA TRP A 266 -9.29 -5.69 -23.75
C TRP A 266 -8.63 -6.55 -22.68
N LEU A 267 -7.45 -7.11 -22.98
CA LEU A 267 -6.55 -7.65 -21.96
C LEU A 267 -5.40 -6.64 -21.71
N PRO A 268 -5.18 -6.19 -20.47
CA PRO A 268 -4.14 -5.21 -20.18
C PRO A 268 -2.74 -5.84 -20.34
N ARG A 269 -1.92 -5.25 -21.22
CA ARG A 269 -0.50 -5.60 -21.40
C ARG A 269 0.30 -5.35 -20.10
N CYS A 270 1.03 -6.37 -19.66
CA CYS A 270 2.22 -6.23 -18.82
C CYS A 270 3.44 -6.70 -19.64
N GLY A 271 4.34 -5.80 -20.04
CA GLY A 271 5.61 -6.12 -20.70
C GLY A 271 6.05 -5.08 -21.74
N PRO A 272 7.35 -4.73 -21.84
CA PRO A 272 7.84 -3.58 -22.58
C PRO A 272 7.82 -3.82 -24.09
N VAL A 273 7.50 -2.78 -24.86
CA VAL A 273 7.73 -2.73 -26.30
C VAL A 273 8.98 -1.89 -26.51
N ALA A 274 10.05 -2.52 -26.97
CA ALA A 274 11.14 -1.83 -27.63
C ALA A 274 10.78 -1.72 -29.12
N ALA A 275 10.90 -0.52 -29.68
CA ALA A 275 10.96 -0.28 -31.11
C ALA A 275 12.14 0.67 -31.35
N SER A 276 12.95 0.33 -32.35
CA SER A 276 14.09 1.11 -32.85
C SER A 276 13.68 2.49 -33.36
#